data_AF-Q53VE4-F1
#
_entry.id   AF-Q53VE4-F1
#
_cell.length_a   1.000
_cell.length_b   1.000
_cell.length_c   1.000
_cell.angle_alpha   90.00
_cell.angle_beta   90.00
_cell.angle_gamma   90.00
#
_symmetry.space_group_name_H-M   'P 1'
#
loop_
_entity.id
_entity.type
_entity.pdbx_description
1 polymer ?
#
loop_
_entity_poly.entity_id
_entity_poly.type
_entity_poly.pdbx_seq_one_letter_code
_entity_poly.pdbx_strand_id
1 'polypeptide(L)' 'IMETAAEVGSVEDLELEDVLQIGYGDVRCAQSGGPEPGVGCAGRGVITAINFLEEKGAYVPDLHFVFYDVLG' A
#
# COMPACT_ATOMS: atom_id res chain seq x y z
N ILE A 1 -1.16 2.76 3.87
CA ILE A 1 -0.13 1.78 4.29
C ILE A 1 0.88 2.42 5.23
N MET A 2 1.74 3.34 4.77
CA MET A 2 2.78 3.94 5.63
C MET A 2 2.20 4.71 6.83
N GLU A 3 1.08 5.41 6.64
CA GLU A 3 0.39 6.12 7.72
C GLU A 3 -0.21 5.13 8.73
N THR A 4 -0.97 4.13 8.24
CA THR A 4 -1.50 3.05 9.07
C THR A 4 -0.38 2.35 9.86
N ALA A 5 0.74 2.04 9.20
CA ALA A 5 1.91 1.44 9.84
C ALA A 5 2.50 2.32 10.95
N ALA A 6 2.45 3.65 10.80
CA ALA A 6 2.91 4.57 11.84
C ALA A 6 1.97 4.58 13.06
N GLU A 7 0.67 4.33 12.86
CA GLU A 7 -0.31 4.22 13.95
C GLU A 7 -0.20 2.91 14.73
N VAL A 8 -0.02 1.77 14.05
CA VAL A 8 0.18 0.46 14.70
C VAL A 8 1.63 0.20 15.14
N GLY A 9 2.59 0.93 14.59
CA GLY A 9 4.00 0.92 15.00
C GLY A 9 4.97 0.33 13.98
N SER A 10 4.56 -0.65 13.18
CA SER A 10 5.37 -1.21 12.09
C SER A 10 4.53 -1.70 10.91
N VAL A 11 5.19 -1.89 9.76
CA VAL A 11 4.57 -2.50 8.57
C VAL A 11 4.39 -4.01 8.75
N GLU A 12 5.21 -4.65 9.58
CA GLU A 12 5.15 -6.11 9.83
C GLU A 12 3.89 -6.49 10.62
N ASP A 13 3.38 -5.54 11.42
CA ASP A 13 2.17 -5.71 12.25
C ASP A 13 0.86 -5.45 11.48
N LEU A 14 0.93 -5.00 10.24
CA LEU A 14 -0.24 -4.76 9.40
C LEU A 14 -0.74 -6.04 8.74
N GLU A 15 -2.06 -6.15 8.61
CA GLU A 15 -2.70 -7.13 7.74
C GLU A 15 -3.26 -6.49 6.47
N LEU A 16 -3.48 -7.31 5.43
CA LEU A 16 -3.93 -6.80 4.14
C LEU A 16 -5.28 -6.06 4.24
N GLU A 17 -6.16 -6.56 5.12
CA GLU A 17 -7.49 -6.01 5.38
C GLU A 17 -7.47 -4.62 6.03
N ASP A 18 -6.37 -4.23 6.68
CA ASP A 18 -6.22 -2.91 7.31
C ASP A 18 -6.05 -1.78 6.28
N VAL A 19 -5.60 -2.13 5.06
CA VAL A 19 -5.15 -1.16 4.06
C VAL A 19 -5.79 -1.33 2.68
N LEU A 20 -6.36 -2.51 2.40
CA LEU A 20 -7.01 -2.81 1.14
C LEU A 20 -8.51 -2.53 1.24
N GLN A 21 -9.00 -1.61 0.41
CA GLN A 21 -10.41 -1.26 0.34
C GLN A 21 -11.01 -1.72 -1.00
N ILE A 22 -12.29 -2.09 -1.00
CA ILE A 22 -13.02 -2.43 -2.23
C ILE A 22 -13.90 -1.24 -2.61
N GLY A 23 -13.64 -0.70 -3.80
CA GLY A 23 -14.36 0.44 -4.37
C GLY A 23 -15.42 0.04 -5.41
N TYR A 24 -15.72 0.96 -6.32
CA TYR A 24 -16.67 0.75 -7.40
C TYR A 24 -16.24 -0.39 -8.33
N GLY A 25 -17.17 -1.26 -8.71
CA GLY A 25 -16.91 -2.36 -9.65
C GLY A 25 -15.91 -3.40 -9.13
N ASP A 26 -15.88 -3.61 -7.81
CA ASP A 26 -14.97 -4.53 -7.12
C ASP A 26 -13.48 -4.21 -7.29
N VAL A 27 -13.15 -2.96 -7.65
CA VAL A 27 -11.76 -2.50 -7.75
C VAL A 27 -11.15 -2.46 -6.36
N ARG A 28 -10.06 -3.20 -6.17
CA ARG A 28 -9.27 -3.23 -4.94
C ARG A 28 -8.28 -2.06 -4.95
N CYS A 29 -8.39 -1.19 -3.96
CA CYS A 29 -7.60 0.03 -3.82
C CYS A 29 -6.71 -0.04 -2.57
N ALA A 30 -5.46 0.39 -2.69
CA ALA A 30 -4.55 0.60 -1.56
C ALA A 30 -3.76 1.87 -1.79
N GLN A 31 -3.46 2.60 -0.72
CA GLN A 31 -2.65 3.82 -0.77
C GLN A 31 -1.31 3.58 -0.07
N SER A 32 -0.19 3.83 -0.77
CA SER A 32 1.13 3.73 -0.15
C SER A 32 1.23 4.67 1.05
N GLY A 33 0.80 5.92 0.88
CA GLY A 33 1.15 7.01 1.79
C GLY A 33 2.61 7.43 1.59
N GLY A 34 3.08 8.32 2.46
CA GLY A 34 4.43 8.83 2.42
C GLY A 34 4.78 9.53 3.73
N PRO A 35 6.07 9.87 3.94
CA PRO A 35 6.48 10.64 5.11
C PRO A 35 5.90 12.06 5.05
N GLU A 36 5.88 12.74 6.19
CA GLU A 36 5.63 14.17 6.24
C GLU A 36 6.57 14.93 5.27
N PRO A 37 6.09 16.02 4.65
CA PRO A 37 6.89 16.82 3.74
C PRO A 37 8.23 17.25 4.37
N GLY A 38 9.34 16.87 3.73
CA GLY A 38 10.69 17.22 4.15
C GLY A 38 11.33 16.27 5.18
N VAL A 39 10.63 15.23 5.65
CA VAL A 39 11.14 14.33 6.71
C VAL A 39 11.72 13.03 6.15
N GLY A 40 11.32 12.59 4.96
CA GLY A 40 11.76 11.31 4.41
C GLY A 40 11.76 11.23 2.88
N CYS A 41 11.83 10.01 2.37
CA CYS A 41 11.84 9.71 0.94
C CYS A 41 10.55 8.99 0.54
N ALA A 42 9.63 9.70 -0.13
CA ALA A 42 8.37 9.11 -0.60
C ALA A 42 8.61 7.88 -1.50
N GLY A 43 9.66 7.89 -2.32
CA GLY A 43 10.04 6.75 -3.16
C GLY A 43 10.34 5.48 -2.36
N ARG A 44 10.95 5.58 -1.17
CA ARG A 44 11.12 4.41 -0.30
C ARG A 44 9.79 3.92 0.27
N GLY A 45 8.87 4.82 0.59
CA GLY A 45 7.52 4.46 1.03
C GLY A 45 6.73 3.69 -0.03
N VAL A 46 6.88 4.05 -1.31
CA VAL A 46 6.29 3.29 -2.43
C VAL A 46 6.88 1.88 -2.51
N ILE A 47 8.21 1.74 -2.43
CA ILE A 47 8.86 0.43 -2.43
C ILE A 47 8.36 -0.45 -1.27
N THR A 48 8.32 0.10 -0.06
CA THR A 48 7.83 -0.61 1.13
C THR A 48 6.37 -1.05 0.96
N ALA A 49 5.50 -0.18 0.43
CA ALA A 49 4.10 -0.52 0.19
C ALA A 49 3.93 -1.64 -0.83
N ILE A 50 4.69 -1.62 -1.93
CA ILE A 50 4.63 -2.67 -2.97
C ILE A 50 5.08 -4.02 -2.41
N ASN A 51 6.21 -4.04 -1.67
CA ASN A 51 6.70 -5.26 -1.03
C ASN A 51 5.69 -5.83 -0.04
N PHE A 52 5.10 -4.98 0.81
CA PHE A 52 4.04 -5.40 1.74
C PHE A 52 2.86 -6.04 1.00
N LEU A 53 2.38 -5.42 -0.09
CA LEU A 53 1.25 -5.95 -0.87
C LEU A 53 1.60 -7.30 -1.53
N GLU A 54 2.85 -7.48 -1.96
CA GLU A 54 3.33 -8.76 -2.49
C GLU A 54 3.37 -9.84 -1.40
N GLU A 55 3.99 -9.53 -0.27
CA GLU A 55 4.17 -10.46 0.86
C GLU A 55 2.85 -10.87 1.50
N LYS A 56 1.88 -9.95 1.59
CA LYS A 56 0.54 -10.21 2.13
C LYS A 56 -0.45 -10.75 1.11
N GLY A 57 -0.02 -11.02 -0.13
CA GLY A 57 -0.81 -11.75 -1.11
C GLY A 57 -1.92 -10.94 -1.78
N ALA A 58 -1.73 -9.62 -1.96
CA ALA A 58 -2.70 -8.78 -2.66
C ALA A 58 -2.85 -9.15 -4.15
N TYR A 59 -1.79 -9.69 -4.76
CA TYR A 59 -1.75 -10.07 -6.19
C TYR A 59 -2.29 -11.49 -6.42
N VAL A 60 -3.60 -11.64 -6.31
CA VAL A 60 -4.29 -12.92 -6.48
C VAL A 60 -4.43 -13.34 -7.96
N PRO A 61 -4.56 -14.65 -8.27
CA PRO A 61 -4.59 -15.15 -9.65
C PRO A 61 -5.72 -14.62 -10.55
N ASP A 62 -6.83 -14.17 -9.97
CA ASP A 62 -7.98 -13.57 -10.67
C ASP A 62 -7.81 -12.07 -10.95
N LEU A 63 -6.71 -11.45 -10.49
CA LEU A 63 -6.40 -10.06 -10.76
C LEU A 63 -5.82 -9.91 -12.17
N HIS A 64 -6.55 -9.25 -13.06
CA HIS A 64 -6.13 -9.08 -14.46
C HIS A 64 -5.23 -7.86 -14.70
N PHE A 65 -5.42 -6.79 -13.93
CA PHE A 65 -4.69 -5.54 -14.09
C PHE A 65 -4.35 -4.94 -12.72
N VAL A 66 -3.16 -4.33 -12.65
CA VAL A 66 -2.72 -3.53 -11.51
C VAL A 66 -2.28 -2.17 -12.06
N PHE A 67 -2.84 -1.10 -11.51
CA PHE A 67 -2.49 0.26 -11.89
C PHE A 67 -1.76 0.93 -10.73
N TYR A 68 -0.57 1.46 -11.02
CA TYR A 68 0.17 2.30 -10.09
C TYR A 68 0.01 3.75 -10.53
N ASP A 69 -0.72 4.54 -9.76
CA ASP A 69 -0.81 5.99 -9.95
C ASP A 69 0.44 6.64 -9.34
N VAL A 70 1.44 6.92 -10.17
CA VAL A 70 2.73 7.46 -9.75
C VAL A 70 2.89 8.87 -10.32
N LEU A 71 3.05 9.85 -9.43
CA LEU A 71 3.39 11.22 -9.80
C LEU A 71 4.89 11.31 -10.13
N GLY A 72 5.22 11.91 -11.27
CA GLY A 72 6.60 12.11 -11.76
C GLY A 72 7.35 13.26 -11.12
#